data_AF-A0A067F7V8-F1
#
_entry.id   AF-A0A067F7V8-F1
#
_cell.length_a   1.000
_cell.length_b   1.000
_cell.length_c   1.000
_cell.angle_alpha   90.00
_cell.angle_beta   90.00
_cell.angle_gamma   90.00
#
_symmetry.space_group_name_H-M   'P 1'
#
loop_
_entity.id
_entity.type
_entity.pdbx_description
1 polymer ?
#
loop_
_entity_poly.entity_id
_entity_poly.type
_entity_poly.pdbx_seq_one_letter_code
_entity_poly.pdbx_strand_id
1 'polypeptide(L)'
;MEELFDTINVRDLLSTHDLTDQTAPLTAPDLRLLISRLEFHSLQIKSKVQSYIASHHQDFASLFSLCNDTVSRTDEISTDLSDILGLISYRPIDKEVKEIIDEVSAKMKEARVKKELLELVRAIVEIGERLKGVKEALRDGRLRFAAEELRELKKDLRVGDENASEPLVYGLLRKEWLVCFEEIQELLVKFVESAVRFEKESNRVLVKYQLTVDGLDGIELRTVLEAME
;
A
#
# COMPACT_ATOMS: atom_id res chain seq x y z
N MET A 1 -59.14 -12.85 -16.54
CA MET A 1 -60.24 -12.35 -15.67
C MET A 1 -61.27 -11.56 -16.45
N GLU A 2 -60.94 -10.90 -17.57
CA GLU A 2 -61.91 -10.18 -18.41
C GLU A 2 -62.79 -11.07 -19.30
N GLU A 3 -62.32 -12.24 -19.76
CA GLU A 3 -63.10 -13.10 -20.68
C GLU A 3 -64.31 -13.81 -20.04
N LEU A 4 -64.41 -13.85 -18.70
CA LEU A 4 -65.52 -14.50 -17.99
C LEU A 4 -66.76 -13.59 -17.84
N PHE A 5 -66.60 -12.28 -18.03
CA PHE A 5 -67.69 -11.31 -17.85
C PHE A 5 -68.43 -10.99 -19.16
N ASP A 6 -67.84 -11.31 -20.32
CA ASP A 6 -68.37 -10.94 -21.63
C ASP A 6 -69.47 -11.89 -22.16
N THR A 7 -69.89 -12.89 -21.36
CA THR A 7 -70.82 -13.95 -21.79
C THR A 7 -72.10 -14.08 -20.94
N ILE A 8 -72.30 -13.26 -19.91
CA ILE A 8 -73.48 -13.37 -19.04
C ILE A 8 -74.62 -12.54 -19.63
N ASN A 9 -75.40 -13.13 -20.55
CA ASN A 9 -76.60 -12.50 -21.06
C ASN A 9 -77.74 -12.64 -20.04
N VAL A 10 -78.17 -11.53 -19.44
CA VAL A 10 -79.28 -11.50 -18.48
C VAL A 10 -80.59 -12.08 -19.03
N ARG A 11 -80.76 -12.14 -20.37
CA ARG A 11 -81.94 -12.76 -21.00
C ARG A 11 -81.95 -14.29 -20.88
N ASP A 12 -80.82 -14.94 -20.64
CA ASP A 12 -80.73 -16.39 -20.41
C ASP A 12 -81.42 -16.82 -19.10
N LEU A 13 -81.68 -15.86 -18.20
CA LEU A 13 -82.43 -16.07 -16.96
C LEU A 13 -83.96 -16.09 -17.19
N LEU A 14 -84.44 -15.69 -18.37
CA LEU A 14 -85.85 -15.80 -18.78
C LEU A 14 -86.00 -17.12 -19.56
N SER A 15 -87.01 -17.92 -19.24
CA SER A 15 -87.18 -19.26 -19.79
C SER A 15 -87.24 -19.19 -21.33
N THR A 16 -86.37 -19.96 -21.98
CA THR A 16 -85.94 -19.90 -23.40
C THR A 16 -87.03 -20.21 -24.45
N HIS A 17 -88.32 -20.12 -24.13
CA HIS A 17 -89.41 -20.46 -25.04
C HIS A 17 -90.18 -19.28 -25.64
N ASP A 18 -90.09 -18.05 -25.09
CA ASP A 18 -90.90 -16.92 -25.56
C ASP A 18 -90.12 -15.71 -26.13
N LEU A 19 -88.79 -15.84 -26.32
CA LEU A 19 -87.94 -14.73 -26.81
C LEU A 19 -87.10 -15.18 -28.00
N THR A 20 -87.75 -15.48 -29.13
CA THR A 20 -87.08 -15.75 -30.41
C THR A 20 -86.55 -14.51 -31.12
N ASP A 21 -86.96 -13.29 -30.71
CA ASP A 21 -86.49 -12.02 -31.27
C ASP A 21 -85.56 -11.25 -30.33
N GLN A 22 -84.28 -11.13 -30.70
CA GLN A 22 -83.25 -10.44 -29.92
C GLN A 22 -83.40 -8.90 -29.88
N THR A 23 -84.32 -8.33 -30.64
CA THR A 23 -84.51 -6.87 -30.77
C THR A 23 -85.83 -6.35 -30.19
N ALA A 24 -86.69 -7.22 -29.64
CA ALA A 24 -87.94 -6.80 -29.03
C ALA A 24 -87.70 -6.09 -27.67
N PRO A 25 -88.38 -4.95 -27.38
CA PRO A 25 -88.27 -4.30 -26.09
C PRO A 25 -88.92 -5.16 -25.00
N LEU A 26 -88.17 -5.42 -23.93
CA LEU A 26 -88.65 -6.18 -22.76
C LEU A 26 -89.85 -5.46 -22.13
N THR A 27 -90.93 -6.20 -21.85
CA THR A 27 -92.13 -5.63 -21.24
C THR A 27 -91.92 -5.39 -19.75
N ALA A 28 -92.61 -4.43 -19.14
CA ALA A 28 -92.51 -4.16 -17.69
C ALA A 28 -92.73 -5.39 -16.78
N PRO A 29 -93.62 -6.36 -17.11
CA PRO A 29 -93.72 -7.63 -16.39
C PRO A 29 -92.47 -8.51 -16.52
N ASP A 30 -91.82 -8.54 -17.69
CA ASP A 30 -90.62 -9.34 -17.94
C ASP A 30 -89.42 -8.82 -17.14
N LEU A 31 -89.31 -7.49 -17.02
CA LEU A 31 -88.29 -6.85 -16.17
C LEU A 31 -88.50 -7.17 -14.69
N ARG A 32 -89.75 -7.20 -14.21
CA ARG A 32 -90.06 -7.61 -12.83
C ARG A 32 -89.73 -9.08 -12.59
N LEU A 33 -90.03 -9.95 -13.56
CA LEU A 33 -89.69 -11.37 -13.48
C LEU A 33 -88.16 -11.57 -13.46
N LEU A 34 -87.44 -10.84 -14.30
CA LEU A 34 -85.97 -10.88 -14.35
C LEU A 34 -85.37 -10.46 -13.01
N ILE A 35 -85.84 -9.36 -12.43
CA ILE A 35 -85.40 -8.89 -11.10
C ILE A 35 -85.63 -9.98 -10.05
N SER A 36 -86.84 -10.56 -9.99
CA SER A 36 -87.14 -11.60 -9.00
C SER A 36 -86.29 -12.86 -9.15
N ARG A 37 -86.00 -13.28 -10.40
CA ARG A 37 -85.12 -14.43 -10.66
C ARG A 37 -83.66 -14.13 -10.37
N LEU A 38 -83.21 -12.92 -10.68
CA LEU A 38 -81.85 -12.48 -10.38
C LEU A 38 -81.63 -12.39 -8.87
N GLU A 39 -82.62 -11.88 -8.13
CA GLU A 39 -82.60 -11.86 -6.66
C GLU A 39 -82.56 -13.28 -6.08
N PHE A 40 -83.42 -14.18 -6.59
CA PHE A 40 -83.41 -15.59 -6.17
C PHE A 40 -82.06 -16.27 -6.45
N HIS A 41 -81.51 -16.08 -7.66
CA HIS A 41 -80.23 -16.68 -8.04
C HIS A 41 -79.07 -16.07 -7.25
N SER A 42 -79.10 -14.76 -6.97
CA SER A 42 -78.13 -14.08 -6.11
C SER A 42 -78.15 -14.65 -4.69
N LEU A 43 -79.34 -14.86 -4.12
CA LEU A 43 -79.51 -15.51 -2.82
C LEU A 43 -79.00 -16.95 -2.85
N GLN A 44 -79.26 -17.69 -3.93
CA GLN A 44 -78.80 -19.06 -4.08
C GLN A 44 -77.27 -19.15 -4.21
N ILE A 45 -76.64 -18.29 -5.02
CA ILE A 45 -75.18 -18.19 -5.11
C ILE A 45 -74.62 -17.84 -3.73
N LYS A 46 -75.17 -16.82 -3.06
CA LYS A 46 -74.71 -16.41 -1.74
C LYS A 46 -74.80 -17.54 -0.73
N SER A 47 -75.92 -18.26 -0.70
CA SER A 47 -76.11 -19.41 0.17
C SER A 47 -75.15 -20.56 -0.15
N LYS A 48 -74.88 -20.81 -1.44
CA LYS A 48 -73.97 -21.88 -1.89
C LYS A 48 -72.51 -21.54 -1.60
N VAL A 49 -72.11 -20.28 -1.78
CA VAL A 49 -70.79 -19.78 -1.39
C VAL A 49 -70.64 -19.84 0.13
N GLN A 50 -71.67 -19.42 0.86
CA GLN A 50 -71.65 -19.48 2.33
C GLN A 50 -71.54 -20.92 2.83
N SER A 51 -72.31 -21.86 2.28
CA SER A 51 -72.21 -23.27 2.68
C SER A 51 -70.86 -23.87 2.30
N TYR A 52 -70.31 -23.51 1.15
CA TYR A 52 -68.99 -23.95 0.70
C TYR A 52 -67.85 -23.43 1.59
N ILE A 53 -67.88 -22.13 1.93
CA ILE A 53 -66.91 -21.53 2.84
C ILE A 53 -67.05 -22.13 4.24
N ALA A 54 -68.28 -22.35 4.71
CA ALA A 54 -68.52 -22.96 6.01
C ALA A 54 -68.02 -24.42 6.07
N SER A 55 -68.24 -25.21 5.01
CA SER A 55 -67.81 -26.61 4.96
C SER A 55 -66.30 -26.78 4.81
N HIS A 56 -65.61 -25.81 4.19
CA HIS A 56 -64.16 -25.83 4.01
C HIS A 56 -63.43 -24.83 4.93
N HIS A 57 -64.10 -24.35 5.98
CA HIS A 57 -63.55 -23.32 6.87
C HIS A 57 -62.20 -23.75 7.47
N GLN A 58 -62.08 -25.03 7.87
CA GLN A 58 -60.85 -25.57 8.45
C GLN A 58 -59.69 -25.62 7.44
N ASP A 59 -59.98 -25.94 6.18
CA ASP A 59 -58.97 -25.98 5.11
C ASP A 59 -58.47 -24.56 4.82
N PHE A 60 -59.37 -23.59 4.74
CA PHE A 60 -58.99 -22.18 4.59
C PHE A 60 -58.21 -21.67 5.81
N ALA A 61 -58.65 -21.98 7.03
CA ALA A 61 -57.95 -21.58 8.25
C ALA A 61 -56.53 -22.15 8.32
N SER A 62 -56.33 -23.42 7.93
CA SER A 62 -55.01 -24.04 7.90
C SER A 62 -54.10 -23.44 6.82
N LEU A 63 -54.63 -23.15 5.63
CA LEU A 63 -53.89 -22.43 4.58
C LEU A 63 -53.48 -21.03 5.01
N PHE A 64 -54.41 -20.26 5.62
CA PHE A 64 -54.10 -18.91 6.10
C PHE A 64 -53.07 -18.93 7.24
N SER A 65 -53.13 -19.91 8.14
CA SER A 65 -52.12 -20.10 9.19
C SER A 65 -50.75 -20.41 8.58
N LEU A 66 -50.68 -21.35 7.62
CA LEU A 66 -49.42 -21.72 6.97
C LEU A 66 -48.80 -20.54 6.22
N CYS A 67 -49.62 -19.75 5.51
CA CYS A 67 -49.17 -18.53 4.86
C CYS A 67 -48.65 -17.52 5.88
N ASN A 68 -49.35 -17.32 7.00
CA ASN A 68 -48.94 -16.40 8.05
C ASN A 68 -47.62 -16.84 8.71
N ASP A 69 -47.45 -18.13 8.98
CA ASP A 69 -46.21 -18.69 9.54
C ASP A 69 -45.04 -18.52 8.56
N THR A 70 -45.29 -18.73 7.27
CA THR A 70 -44.27 -18.54 6.22
C THR A 70 -43.86 -17.08 6.09
N VAL A 71 -44.81 -16.15 6.16
CA VAL A 71 -44.55 -14.71 6.16
C VAL A 71 -43.74 -14.32 7.40
N SER A 72 -44.15 -14.78 8.58
CA SER A 72 -43.44 -14.49 9.84
C SER A 72 -41.99 -14.99 9.79
N ARG A 73 -41.75 -16.21 9.29
CA ARG A 73 -40.40 -16.74 9.10
C ARG A 73 -39.59 -15.96 8.06
N THR A 74 -40.24 -15.40 7.04
CA THR A 74 -39.57 -14.57 6.04
C THR A 74 -39.15 -13.23 6.64
N ASP A 75 -39.98 -12.63 7.50
CA ASP A 75 -39.66 -11.40 8.22
C ASP A 75 -38.53 -11.63 9.24
N GLU A 76 -38.52 -12.77 9.93
CA GLU A 76 -37.41 -13.19 10.80
C GLU A 76 -36.10 -13.30 10.00
N ILE A 77 -36.11 -14.01 8.85
CA ILE A 77 -34.93 -14.15 7.99
C ILE A 77 -34.47 -12.78 7.44
N SER A 78 -35.40 -11.90 7.09
CA SER A 78 -35.10 -10.55 6.62
C SER A 78 -34.43 -9.71 7.72
N THR A 79 -34.89 -9.86 8.96
CA THR A 79 -34.30 -9.22 10.15
C THR A 79 -32.91 -9.76 10.42
N ASP A 80 -32.74 -11.08 10.45
CA ASP A 80 -31.44 -11.74 10.63
C ASP A 80 -30.44 -11.34 9.53
N LEU A 81 -30.88 -11.27 8.28
CA LEU A 81 -30.06 -10.78 7.17
C LEU A 81 -29.68 -9.31 7.35
N SER A 82 -30.59 -8.48 7.84
CA SER A 82 -30.31 -7.07 8.13
C SER A 82 -29.31 -6.91 9.26
N ASP A 83 -29.39 -7.74 10.30
CA ASP A 83 -28.44 -7.77 11.41
C ASP A 83 -27.05 -8.23 10.96
N ILE A 84 -26.97 -9.31 10.16
CA ILE A 84 -25.73 -9.78 9.55
C ILE A 84 -25.13 -8.71 8.64
N LEU A 85 -25.97 -8.07 7.81
CA LEU A 85 -25.52 -7.01 6.92
C LEU A 85 -25.06 -5.77 7.71
N GLY A 86 -25.68 -5.48 8.85
CA GLY A 86 -25.21 -4.48 9.82
C GLY A 86 -23.82 -4.82 10.37
N LEU A 87 -23.59 -6.07 10.79
CA LEU A 87 -22.29 -6.55 11.29
C LEU A 87 -21.20 -6.54 10.21
N ILE A 88 -21.54 -6.85 8.96
CA ILE A 88 -20.58 -6.86 7.84
C ILE A 88 -20.33 -5.44 7.31
N SER A 89 -21.36 -4.59 7.26
CA SER A 89 -21.27 -3.23 6.71
C SER A 89 -20.62 -2.25 7.69
N TYR A 90 -20.81 -2.45 9.00
CA TYR A 90 -20.16 -1.66 10.04
C TYR A 90 -18.82 -2.30 10.46
N ARG A 91 -17.80 -2.21 9.60
CA ARG A 91 -16.42 -2.56 9.95
C ARG A 91 -15.59 -1.29 10.25
N PRO A 92 -15.62 -0.77 11.49
CA PRO A 92 -14.61 0.18 11.95
C PRO A 92 -13.21 -0.46 11.93
N ILE A 93 -13.16 -1.79 12.10
CA ILE A 93 -11.95 -2.60 12.01
C ILE A 93 -11.28 -2.44 10.64
N ASP A 94 -12.01 -2.38 9.53
CA ASP A 94 -11.37 -2.25 8.21
C ASP A 94 -10.77 -0.85 7.99
N LYS A 95 -11.34 0.20 8.60
CA LYS A 95 -10.76 1.55 8.55
C LYS A 95 -9.54 1.66 9.45
N GLU A 96 -9.63 1.18 10.68
CA GLU A 96 -8.54 1.21 11.65
C GLU A 96 -7.38 0.31 11.21
N VAL A 97 -7.67 -0.89 10.70
CA VAL A 97 -6.66 -1.78 10.11
C VAL A 97 -6.03 -1.15 8.88
N LYS A 98 -6.80 -0.46 8.02
CA LYS A 98 -6.25 0.26 6.87
C LYS A 98 -5.34 1.41 7.30
N GLU A 99 -5.74 2.20 8.30
CA GLU A 99 -4.94 3.30 8.83
C GLU A 99 -3.62 2.77 9.43
N ILE A 100 -3.67 1.68 10.20
CA ILE A 100 -2.48 1.01 10.73
C ILE A 100 -1.60 0.49 9.59
N ILE A 101 -2.17 -0.11 8.55
CA ILE A 101 -1.41 -0.58 7.38
C ILE A 101 -0.72 0.60 6.68
N ASP A 102 -1.42 1.71 6.49
CA ASP A 102 -0.89 2.91 5.87
C ASP A 102 0.26 3.51 6.71
N GLU A 103 0.10 3.59 8.04
CA GLU A 103 1.14 4.05 8.97
C GLU A 103 2.36 3.11 8.95
N VAL A 104 2.14 1.80 9.02
CA VAL A 104 3.22 0.80 8.95
C VAL A 104 3.97 0.93 7.63
N SER A 105 3.27 1.12 6.52
CA SER A 105 3.89 1.30 5.21
C SER A 105 4.76 2.57 5.14
N ALA A 106 4.29 3.66 5.76
CA ALA A 106 5.04 4.92 5.84
C ALA A 106 6.29 4.75 6.71
N LYS A 107 6.15 4.13 7.89
CA LYS A 107 7.28 3.84 8.80
C LYS A 107 8.31 2.90 8.15
N MET A 108 7.88 1.92 7.37
CA MET A 108 8.78 1.01 6.67
C MET A 108 9.60 1.74 5.60
N LYS A 109 8.99 2.69 4.87
CA LYS A 109 9.69 3.56 3.91
C LYS A 109 10.71 4.45 4.61
N GLU A 110 10.33 5.10 5.72
CA GLU A 110 11.25 5.90 6.53
C GLU A 110 12.43 5.08 7.07
N ALA A 111 12.16 3.87 7.57
CA ALA A 111 13.18 2.97 8.09
C ALA A 111 14.18 2.55 6.99
N ARG A 112 13.69 2.32 5.76
CA ARG A 112 14.55 2.00 4.62
C ARG A 112 15.48 3.17 4.28
N VAL A 113 14.94 4.39 4.18
CA VAL A 113 15.76 5.59 3.92
C VAL A 113 16.78 5.81 5.03
N LYS A 114 16.39 5.65 6.30
CA LYS A 114 17.31 5.74 7.44
C LYS A 114 18.40 4.67 7.40
N LYS A 115 18.08 3.45 6.94
CA LYS A 115 19.06 2.37 6.77
C LYS A 115 20.08 2.73 5.68
N GLU A 116 19.62 3.19 4.52
CA GLU A 116 20.49 3.64 3.43
C GLU A 116 21.39 4.81 3.88
N LEU A 117 20.85 5.75 4.65
CA LEU A 117 21.63 6.85 5.23
C LEU A 117 22.65 6.36 6.27
N LEU A 118 22.31 5.38 7.10
CA LEU A 118 23.23 4.77 8.07
C LEU A 118 24.37 4.02 7.39
N GLU A 119 24.11 3.35 6.26
CA GLU A 119 25.15 2.72 5.44
C GLU A 119 26.12 3.76 4.88
N LEU A 120 25.61 4.91 4.40
CA LEU A 120 26.44 6.03 3.95
C LEU A 120 27.26 6.65 5.11
N VAL A 121 26.65 6.84 6.27
CA VAL A 121 27.38 7.33 7.46
C VAL A 121 28.44 6.34 7.91
N ARG A 122 28.17 5.03 7.85
CA ARG A 122 29.17 3.99 8.16
C ARG A 122 30.37 4.08 7.21
N ALA A 123 30.14 4.20 5.91
CA ALA A 123 31.22 4.37 4.93
C ALA A 123 32.05 5.64 5.20
N ILE A 124 31.39 6.75 5.55
CA ILE A 124 32.07 8.00 5.93
C ILE A 124 32.95 7.81 7.18
N VAL A 125 32.44 7.15 8.22
CA VAL A 125 33.20 6.89 9.45
C VAL A 125 34.41 6.00 9.16
N GLU A 126 34.25 4.97 8.34
CA GLU A 126 35.33 4.09 7.90
C GLU A 126 36.45 4.87 7.19
N ILE A 127 36.10 5.78 6.27
CA ILE A 127 37.07 6.66 5.61
C ILE A 127 37.76 7.58 6.62
N GLY A 128 37.01 8.13 7.59
CA GLY A 128 37.56 8.97 8.66
C GLY A 128 38.54 8.22 9.56
N GLU A 129 38.25 6.96 9.90
CA GLU A 129 39.14 6.09 10.66
C GLU A 129 40.42 5.77 9.87
N ARG A 130 40.31 5.49 8.57
CA ARG A 130 41.47 5.29 7.69
C ARG A 130 42.34 6.55 7.61
N LEU A 131 41.76 7.74 7.44
CA LEU A 131 42.49 9.02 7.46
C LEU A 131 43.22 9.24 8.79
N LYS A 132 42.59 8.91 9.92
CA LYS A 132 43.23 8.95 11.22
C LYS A 132 44.39 7.95 11.31
N GLY A 133 44.21 6.74 10.79
CA GLY A 133 45.27 5.73 10.68
C GLY A 133 46.47 6.19 9.86
N VAL A 134 46.24 6.94 8.76
CA VAL A 134 47.33 7.55 7.98
C VAL A 134 48.11 8.57 8.81
N LYS A 135 47.43 9.44 9.58
CA LYS A 135 48.08 10.41 10.48
C LYS A 135 48.90 9.72 11.57
N GLU A 136 48.40 8.62 12.12
CA GLU A 136 49.12 7.81 13.12
C GLU A 136 50.33 7.10 12.50
N ALA A 137 50.17 6.49 11.31
CA ALA A 137 51.27 5.87 10.59
C ALA A 137 52.38 6.86 10.21
N LEU A 138 52.01 8.11 9.91
CA LEU A 138 52.95 9.19 9.66
C LEU A 138 53.77 9.53 10.91
N ARG A 139 53.13 9.61 12.08
CA ARG A 139 53.80 9.83 13.38
C ARG A 139 54.73 8.68 13.77
N ASP A 140 54.38 7.45 13.39
CA ASP A 140 55.20 6.26 13.63
C ASP A 140 56.35 6.10 12.62
N GLY A 141 56.48 7.00 11.62
CA GLY A 141 57.50 6.93 10.59
C GLY A 141 57.28 5.90 9.49
N ARG A 142 56.08 5.30 9.42
CA ARG A 142 55.71 4.30 8.39
C ARG A 142 55.24 4.99 7.11
N LEU A 143 56.13 5.75 6.48
CA LEU A 143 55.84 6.58 5.31
C LEU A 143 55.26 5.81 4.12
N ARG A 144 55.79 4.62 3.81
CA ARG A 144 55.28 3.79 2.71
C ARG A 144 53.82 3.40 2.91
N PHE A 145 53.49 2.93 4.11
CA PHE A 145 52.13 2.53 4.46
C PHE A 145 51.17 3.73 4.44
N ALA A 146 51.61 4.88 4.98
CA ALA A 146 50.83 6.11 4.95
C ALA A 146 50.57 6.60 3.51
N ALA A 147 51.56 6.53 2.62
CA ALA A 147 51.42 6.92 1.22
C ALA A 147 50.53 5.96 0.41
N GLU A 148 50.67 4.64 0.60
CA GLU A 148 49.82 3.63 -0.03
C GLU A 148 48.35 3.79 0.38
N GLU A 149 48.06 3.89 1.68
CA GLU A 149 46.70 4.10 2.20
C GLU A 149 46.09 5.43 1.72
N LEU A 150 46.90 6.50 1.69
CA LEU A 150 46.43 7.80 1.19
C LEU A 150 46.11 7.75 -0.32
N ARG A 151 46.85 6.95 -1.09
CA ARG A 151 46.59 6.71 -2.52
C ARG A 151 45.32 5.90 -2.76
N GLU A 152 45.02 4.92 -1.91
CA GLU A 152 43.75 4.21 -1.95
C GLU A 152 42.58 5.12 -1.58
N LEU A 153 42.71 5.88 -0.49
CA LEU A 153 41.72 6.88 -0.07
C LEU A 153 41.43 7.91 -1.17
N LYS A 154 42.42 8.27 -2.00
CA LYS A 154 42.22 9.14 -3.17
C LYS A 154 41.21 8.57 -4.17
N LYS A 155 41.26 7.26 -4.40
CA LYS A 155 40.34 6.55 -5.31
C LYS A 155 38.94 6.49 -4.70
N ASP A 156 38.86 6.17 -3.41
CA ASP A 156 37.59 6.04 -2.69
C ASP A 156 36.85 7.38 -2.57
N LEU A 157 37.59 8.48 -2.37
CA LEU A 157 37.06 9.83 -2.29
C LEU A 157 36.86 10.52 -3.66
N ARG A 158 37.28 9.88 -4.76
CA ARG A 158 37.24 10.44 -6.13
C ARG A 158 37.76 11.89 -6.21
N VAL A 159 38.90 12.14 -5.54
CA VAL A 159 39.52 13.48 -5.53
C VAL A 159 39.90 13.87 -6.96
N GLY A 160 39.15 14.82 -7.56
CA GLY A 160 39.37 15.34 -8.92
C GLY A 160 38.18 15.20 -9.88
N ASP A 161 37.16 14.40 -9.56
CA ASP A 161 35.93 14.24 -10.37
C ASP A 161 34.72 14.69 -9.55
N GLU A 162 34.65 16.00 -9.29
CA GLU A 162 33.68 16.56 -8.35
C GLU A 162 32.31 16.76 -8.99
N ASN A 163 31.27 16.13 -8.44
CA ASN A 163 29.90 16.48 -8.79
C ASN A 163 29.35 17.53 -7.82
N ALA A 164 28.76 18.59 -8.35
CA ALA A 164 28.15 19.67 -7.55
C ALA A 164 26.98 19.22 -6.65
N SER A 165 26.48 18.00 -6.84
CA SER A 165 25.38 17.41 -6.07
C SER A 165 25.82 16.61 -4.83
N GLU A 166 27.11 16.58 -4.52
CA GLU A 166 27.62 15.72 -3.45
C GLU A 166 27.40 16.29 -2.03
N PRO A 167 27.22 15.42 -1.02
CA PRO A 167 27.11 15.85 0.37
C PRO A 167 28.33 16.63 0.86
N LEU A 168 28.12 17.69 1.63
CA LEU A 168 29.18 18.54 2.21
C LEU A 168 30.26 17.76 2.96
N VAL A 169 29.90 16.61 3.53
CA VAL A 169 30.80 15.73 4.30
C VAL A 169 31.92 15.17 3.43
N TYR A 170 31.67 14.83 2.16
CA TYR A 170 32.71 14.42 1.22
C TYR A 170 33.67 15.56 0.92
N GLY A 171 33.18 16.80 0.85
CA GLY A 171 34.03 17.98 0.74
C GLY A 171 34.95 18.18 1.95
N LEU A 172 34.47 17.90 3.16
CA LEU A 172 35.29 17.94 4.38
C LEU A 172 36.35 16.83 4.41
N LEU A 173 35.96 15.59 4.07
CA LEU A 173 36.89 14.46 3.96
C LEU A 173 37.97 14.71 2.91
N ARG A 174 37.63 15.30 1.75
CA ARG A 174 38.59 15.69 0.72
C ARG A 174 39.56 16.76 1.20
N LYS A 175 39.08 17.75 1.96
CA LYS A 175 39.96 18.74 2.59
C LYS A 175 40.90 18.10 3.61
N GLU A 176 40.41 17.18 4.43
CA GLU A 176 41.25 16.48 5.39
C GLU A 176 42.28 15.57 4.71
N TRP A 177 41.90 14.91 3.60
CA TRP A 177 42.81 14.17 2.75
C TRP A 177 43.89 15.08 2.14
N LEU A 178 43.54 16.28 1.67
CA LEU A 178 44.49 17.26 1.15
C LEU A 178 45.51 17.70 2.20
N VAL A 179 45.06 17.94 3.44
CA VAL A 179 45.96 18.28 4.55
C VAL A 179 46.92 17.14 4.84
N CYS A 180 46.44 15.89 4.92
CA CYS A 180 47.31 14.72 5.09
C CYS A 180 48.32 14.59 3.94
N PHE A 181 47.90 14.87 2.71
CA PHE A 181 48.76 14.81 1.53
C PHE A 181 49.87 15.87 1.58
N GLU A 182 49.52 17.11 1.92
CA GLU A 182 50.48 18.20 2.09
C GLU A 182 51.50 17.89 3.21
N GLU A 183 51.05 17.34 4.34
CA GLU A 183 51.93 16.92 5.44
C GLU A 183 52.94 15.83 5.00
N ILE A 184 52.47 14.80 4.28
CA ILE A 184 53.37 13.76 3.74
C ILE A 184 54.33 14.37 2.73
N GLN A 185 53.87 15.24 1.83
CA GLN A 185 54.70 15.87 0.82
C GLN A 185 55.79 16.74 1.45
N GLU A 186 55.45 17.54 2.48
CA GLU A 186 56.41 18.37 3.21
C GLU A 186 57.49 17.50 3.89
N LEU A 187 57.09 16.40 4.53
CA LEU A 187 58.03 15.47 5.14
C LEU A 187 58.94 14.80 4.10
N LEU A 188 58.39 14.33 2.97
CA LEU A 188 59.18 13.74 1.89
C LEU A 188 60.21 14.73 1.34
N VAL A 189 59.84 16.02 1.16
CA VAL A 189 60.78 17.07 0.76
C VAL A 189 61.91 17.23 1.77
N LYS A 190 61.60 17.30 3.08
CA LYS A 190 62.63 17.37 4.14
C LYS A 190 63.55 16.16 4.16
N PHE A 191 63.02 14.95 3.90
CA PHE A 191 63.82 13.74 3.78
C PHE A 191 64.76 13.79 2.56
N VAL A 192 64.27 14.22 1.39
CA VAL A 192 65.09 14.34 0.17
C VAL A 192 66.18 15.41 0.32
N GLU A 193 65.88 16.57 0.89
CA GLU A 193 66.87 17.62 1.19
C GLU A 193 67.95 17.14 2.17
N SER A 194 67.55 16.33 3.15
CA SER A 194 68.49 15.73 4.11
C SER A 194 69.32 14.61 3.51
N ALA A 195 68.76 13.89 2.52
CA ALA A 195 69.38 12.76 1.87
C ALA A 195 70.43 13.16 0.83
N VAL A 196 70.14 14.18 0.02
CA VAL A 196 70.95 14.58 -1.13
C VAL A 196 71.61 15.92 -0.84
N ARG A 197 72.89 15.90 -0.44
CA ARG A 197 73.70 17.12 -0.29
C ARG A 197 74.65 17.28 -1.46
N PHE A 198 74.57 18.41 -2.13
CA PHE A 198 75.52 18.82 -3.15
C PHE A 198 76.66 19.61 -2.53
N GLU A 199 77.87 19.06 -2.59
CA GLU A 199 79.07 19.74 -2.12
C GLU A 199 79.73 20.49 -3.29
N LYS A 200 79.50 21.81 -3.32
CA LYS A 200 79.88 22.70 -4.43
C LYS A 200 81.39 22.84 -4.60
N GLU A 201 82.16 22.64 -3.53
CA GLU A 201 83.63 22.70 -3.55
C GLU A 201 84.26 21.45 -4.18
N SER A 202 83.59 20.31 -4.06
CA SER A 202 84.09 18.99 -4.50
C SER A 202 83.48 18.52 -5.84
N ASN A 203 82.43 19.18 -6.34
CA ASN A 203 81.55 18.65 -7.39
C ASN A 203 81.05 17.22 -7.08
N ARG A 204 80.75 16.93 -5.81
CA ARG A 204 80.30 15.60 -5.37
C ARG A 204 78.89 15.65 -4.79
N VAL A 205 78.14 14.59 -5.05
CA VAL A 205 76.80 14.37 -4.48
C VAL A 205 76.93 13.34 -3.38
N LEU A 206 76.55 13.73 -2.16
CA LEU A 206 76.50 12.84 -1.01
C LEU A 206 75.05 12.39 -0.83
N VAL A 207 74.83 11.08 -0.94
CA VAL A 207 73.52 10.45 -0.71
C VAL A 207 73.57 9.65 0.58
N LYS A 208 72.77 10.04 1.57
CA LYS A 208 72.62 9.29 2.83
C LYS A 208 71.59 8.18 2.66
N TYR A 209 71.98 6.95 2.99
CA TYR A 209 71.12 5.76 2.89
C TYR A 209 70.10 5.67 4.03
N GLN A 210 70.49 6.08 5.25
CA GLN A 210 69.61 6.21 6.40
C GLN A 210 69.44 7.68 6.77
N LEU A 211 68.19 8.07 6.97
CA LEU A 211 67.80 9.45 7.24
C LEU A 211 67.19 9.56 8.63
N THR A 212 67.51 10.67 9.28
CA THR A 212 66.99 11.07 10.58
C THR A 212 66.44 12.49 10.44
N VAL A 213 65.11 12.64 10.50
CA VAL A 213 64.42 13.94 10.32
C VAL A 213 63.25 13.99 11.31
N ASP A 214 63.10 15.12 12.01
CA ASP A 214 62.00 15.41 12.96
C ASP A 214 61.69 14.29 13.98
N GLY A 215 62.73 13.66 14.54
CA GLY A 215 62.59 12.62 15.58
C GLY A 215 62.28 11.22 15.06
N LEU A 216 62.19 11.03 13.74
CA LEU A 216 62.08 9.74 13.08
C LEU A 216 63.48 9.27 12.66
N ASP A 217 63.99 8.27 13.36
CA ASP A 217 65.33 7.71 13.14
C ASP A 217 65.30 6.42 12.32
N GLY A 218 66.24 6.29 11.38
CA GLY A 218 66.53 5.03 10.70
C GLY A 218 65.67 4.74 9.46
N ILE A 219 65.04 5.76 8.86
CA ILE A 219 64.25 5.57 7.63
C ILE A 219 65.19 5.39 6.44
N GLU A 220 64.98 4.31 5.68
CA GLU A 220 65.73 4.04 4.45
C GLU A 220 65.29 4.97 3.32
N LEU A 221 66.25 5.54 2.59
CA LEU A 221 65.97 6.38 1.41
C LEU A 221 65.11 5.65 0.37
N ARG A 222 65.23 4.32 0.28
CA ARG A 222 64.39 3.48 -0.59
C ARG A 222 62.90 3.61 -0.24
N THR A 223 62.56 3.61 1.06
CA THR A 223 61.17 3.73 1.53
C THR A 223 60.59 5.11 1.23
N VAL A 224 61.44 6.15 1.25
CA VAL A 224 61.06 7.52 0.86
C VAL A 224 60.78 7.59 -0.64
N LEU A 225 61.63 6.97 -1.47
CA LEU A 225 61.43 6.92 -2.91
C LEU A 225 60.21 6.08 -3.31
N GLU A 226 59.98 4.93 -2.67
CA GLU A 226 58.77 4.11 -2.88
C GLU A 226 57.49 4.85 -2.48
N ALA A 227 57.54 5.71 -1.45
CA ALA A 227 56.40 6.55 -1.05
C ALA A 227 56.11 7.72 -2.02
N MET A 228 57.05 8.05 -2.93
CA MET A 228 56.87 9.09 -3.94
C MET A 228 56.27 8.59 -5.26
N GLU A 229 56.21 7.26 -5.49
CA GLU A 229 55.64 6.63 -6.69
C GLU A 229 54.10 6.44 -6.64
#